data_AF-A0A346Y3R4-F1
#
_entry.id   AF-A0A346Y3R4-F1
#
_cell.length_a   1.000
_cell.length_b   1.000
_cell.length_c   1.000
_cell.angle_alpha   90.00
_cell.angle_beta   90.00
_cell.angle_gamma   90.00
#
_symmetry.space_group_name_H-M   'P 1'
#
loop_
_entity.id
_entity.type
_entity.pdbx_description
1 polymer ?
#
loop_
_entity_poly.entity_id
_entity_poly.type
_entity_poly.pdbx_seq_one_letter_code
_entity_poly.pdbx_strand_id
1 'polypeptide(L)'
;MFSLRKPSLRRVAVAVALLSLAALQLDFGRAAEAQLPATGLLDLSVETISTDVSDPTIVEVADDGTIVFVERKGAVNLIGPDGAQVEAGVIPVSANQCADCPTEDFALEEGGLHGLLLYPDFSAAGGKLLAYYSVPGSLGTAPVTPLHPDAGGDPTEEGIFRLSRFTVTGTTLDLSSEEVLLENATEWYECCHYGGDIEWLADGTVVLSTGDDTNPHESNGFSPHDANEGRDGFNAMRTSQNPADRRGKILRIDVDDIDEDGSLVPADNPHVDDAAYDPYVYAMGFRSNYRIDVDPESQAIIVGNVGPDAQRPDAARGPEGHDEVEVVPAGGGTNHGWPMCIGEAEPYVQYDAFGAENPGEPFDCSGTVPAQIHYTYHPDLSFPIMAHGVTRTAIAGPVYRYDGDGEHAFPEAYQGQFLMLEFSRNSMVTVPFDAETATLDTSAMLPGALGSLTGPIDATIGPDGAVYVANYGAGFYNAAGGSIARIVPGGPLDGVLPTDAGADTDATAPIALAAAALLVLLFPTRSRELI
;
A
#
# COMPACT_ATOMS: atom_id res chain seq x y z
N MET A 1 62.75 55.28 -24.76
CA MET A 1 63.08 54.20 -23.81
C MET A 1 62.04 53.10 -23.98
N PHE A 2 62.46 51.94 -24.47
CA PHE A 2 61.63 50.76 -24.67
C PHE A 2 61.47 49.96 -23.36
N SER A 3 60.28 49.36 -23.19
CA SER A 3 59.99 48.09 -22.48
C SER A 3 60.27 48.03 -20.96
N LEU A 4 59.44 47.49 -20.07
CA LEU A 4 58.50 46.36 -20.15
C LEU A 4 57.26 46.69 -19.29
N ARG A 5 56.04 46.55 -19.83
CA ARG A 5 54.85 46.35 -18.98
C ARG A 5 54.64 44.85 -18.83
N LYS A 6 54.94 44.34 -17.63
CA LYS A 6 54.55 42.98 -17.22
C LYS A 6 53.03 42.81 -17.46
N PRO A 7 52.57 41.74 -18.11
CA PRO A 7 51.14 41.46 -18.13
C PRO A 7 50.67 41.29 -16.68
N SER A 8 49.60 41.98 -16.31
CA SER A 8 49.05 41.88 -14.96
C SER A 8 48.63 40.43 -14.70
N LEU A 9 48.92 39.94 -13.49
CA LEU A 9 48.55 38.61 -12.99
C LEU A 9 47.05 38.26 -13.21
N ARG A 10 46.20 39.28 -13.41
CA ARG A 10 44.79 39.11 -13.79
C ARG A 10 44.56 38.43 -15.14
N ARG A 11 45.44 38.59 -16.13
CA ARG A 11 45.25 37.94 -17.45
C ARG A 11 45.66 36.47 -17.48
N VAL A 12 46.58 36.05 -16.60
CA VAL A 12 46.99 34.65 -16.47
C VAL A 12 45.96 33.85 -15.66
N ALA A 13 45.35 34.46 -14.64
CA ALA A 13 44.31 33.81 -13.83
C ALA A 13 43.01 33.52 -14.63
N VAL A 14 42.63 34.41 -15.55
CA VAL A 14 41.43 34.22 -16.40
C VAL A 14 41.63 33.12 -17.44
N ALA A 15 42.85 32.97 -17.99
CA ALA A 15 43.14 31.92 -18.95
C ALA A 15 43.18 30.51 -18.31
N VAL A 16 43.66 30.39 -17.07
CA VAL A 16 43.66 29.12 -16.33
C VAL A 16 42.24 28.73 -15.90
N ALA A 17 41.40 29.69 -15.48
CA ALA A 17 40.01 29.42 -15.10
C ALA A 17 39.11 29.00 -16.28
N LEU A 18 39.38 29.48 -17.50
CA LEU A 18 38.62 29.09 -18.69
C LEU A 18 39.03 27.71 -19.23
N LEU A 19 40.28 27.30 -19.03
CA LEU A 19 40.76 25.95 -19.38
C LEU A 19 40.28 24.88 -18.40
N SER A 20 40.09 25.20 -17.11
CA SER A 20 39.49 24.27 -16.14
C SER A 20 37.96 24.19 -16.26
N LEU A 21 37.26 25.25 -16.70
CA LEU A 21 35.83 25.17 -17.03
C LEU A 21 35.57 24.31 -18.28
N ALA A 22 36.42 24.40 -19.31
CA ALA A 22 36.30 23.58 -20.51
C ALA A 22 36.60 22.10 -20.25
N ALA A 23 37.50 21.79 -19.30
CA ALA A 23 37.76 20.41 -18.88
C ALA A 23 36.61 19.83 -18.03
N LEU A 24 35.96 20.63 -17.17
CA LEU A 24 34.76 20.20 -16.45
C LEU A 24 33.56 19.96 -17.39
N GLN A 25 33.39 20.77 -18.45
CA GLN A 25 32.30 20.54 -19.41
C GLN A 25 32.48 19.30 -20.28
N LEU A 26 33.70 18.76 -20.39
CA LEU A 26 33.96 17.52 -21.14
C LEU A 26 33.71 16.25 -20.33
N ASP A 27 33.76 16.30 -18.99
CA ASP A 27 33.41 15.16 -18.12
C ASP A 27 31.90 15.09 -17.83
N PHE A 28 31.20 16.21 -17.70
CA PHE A 28 29.74 16.22 -17.55
C PHE A 28 28.99 15.82 -18.84
N GLY A 29 29.60 16.02 -20.02
CA GLY A 29 29.02 15.57 -21.28
C GLY A 29 29.08 14.05 -21.49
N ARG A 30 29.78 13.31 -20.62
CA ARG A 30 29.95 11.85 -20.73
C ARG A 30 29.22 11.06 -19.65
N ALA A 31 28.70 11.75 -18.63
CA ALA A 31 27.97 11.14 -17.51
C ALA A 31 26.43 11.29 -17.62
N ALA A 32 25.91 11.77 -18.75
CA ALA A 32 24.48 11.93 -19.00
C ALA A 32 24.03 11.25 -20.31
N GLU A 33 24.66 10.13 -20.65
CA GLU A 33 23.98 9.01 -21.31
C GLU A 33 23.82 7.89 -20.25
N ALA A 34 23.30 8.24 -19.07
CA ALA A 34 22.48 7.26 -18.37
C ALA A 34 21.26 7.11 -19.28
N GLN A 35 21.27 6.04 -20.07
CA GLN A 35 20.18 5.66 -20.95
C GLN A 35 18.92 5.70 -20.08
N LEU A 36 18.04 6.69 -20.30
CA LEU A 36 16.69 6.62 -19.76
C LEU A 36 16.21 5.21 -20.12
N PRO A 37 15.77 4.41 -19.13
CA PRO A 37 15.31 3.06 -19.42
C PRO A 37 14.27 3.14 -20.53
N ALA A 38 14.33 2.13 -21.40
CA ALA A 38 13.77 2.12 -22.74
C ALA A 38 12.43 2.87 -22.83
N THR A 39 12.26 3.63 -23.92
CA THR A 39 11.06 4.39 -24.30
C THR A 39 9.72 3.63 -24.21
N GLY A 40 9.71 2.33 -23.94
CA GLY A 40 8.52 1.51 -23.73
C GLY A 40 7.95 1.50 -22.30
N LEU A 41 8.72 1.83 -21.25
CA LEU A 41 8.25 1.86 -19.85
C LEU A 41 7.39 3.10 -19.51
N LEU A 42 7.13 3.95 -20.48
CA LEU A 42 6.27 5.14 -20.34
C LEU A 42 5.15 5.14 -21.38
N ASP A 43 5.00 4.08 -22.18
CA ASP A 43 4.01 3.99 -23.26
C ASP A 43 2.74 3.28 -22.79
N LEU A 44 2.17 3.76 -21.67
CA LEU A 44 0.92 3.28 -21.12
C LEU A 44 -0.13 4.40 -21.16
N SER A 45 -1.39 4.00 -21.31
CA SER A 45 -2.54 4.89 -21.21
C SER A 45 -3.59 4.30 -20.27
N VAL A 46 -4.39 5.18 -19.65
CA VAL A 46 -5.49 4.78 -18.77
C VAL A 46 -6.80 4.97 -19.53
N GLU A 47 -7.55 3.89 -19.69
CA GLU A 47 -8.88 3.89 -20.30
C GLU A 47 -9.93 3.66 -19.22
N THR A 48 -10.83 4.63 -19.04
CA THR A 48 -11.97 4.48 -18.12
C THR A 48 -13.02 3.55 -18.73
N ILE A 49 -13.39 2.50 -17.98
CA ILE A 49 -14.42 1.52 -18.36
C ILE A 49 -15.78 1.94 -17.83
N SER A 50 -15.84 2.29 -16.53
CA SER A 50 -17.07 2.77 -15.89
C SER A 50 -16.79 3.87 -14.88
N THR A 51 -17.70 4.83 -14.79
CA THR A 51 -17.76 5.86 -13.75
C THR A 51 -18.99 5.72 -12.85
N ASP A 52 -19.81 4.69 -13.07
CA ASP A 52 -20.97 4.39 -12.23
C ASP A 52 -20.53 3.44 -11.11
N VAL A 53 -19.73 3.99 -10.20
CA VAL A 53 -18.98 3.26 -9.17
C VAL A 53 -18.93 4.12 -7.90
N SER A 54 -19.21 3.53 -6.74
CA SER A 54 -19.22 4.19 -5.44
C SER A 54 -18.35 3.46 -4.43
N ASP A 55 -17.37 4.15 -3.81
CA ASP A 55 -16.46 3.55 -2.82
C ASP A 55 -15.90 2.17 -3.25
N PRO A 56 -15.33 2.02 -4.47
CA PRO A 56 -14.84 0.73 -4.92
C PRO A 56 -13.69 0.29 -4.03
N THR A 57 -13.69 -0.96 -3.59
CA THR A 57 -12.57 -1.50 -2.81
C THR A 57 -11.71 -2.43 -3.66
N ILE A 58 -12.33 -3.26 -4.52
CA ILE A 58 -11.63 -4.28 -5.32
C ILE A 58 -12.13 -4.30 -6.77
N VAL A 59 -11.24 -4.66 -7.69
CA VAL A 59 -11.52 -5.10 -9.05
C VAL A 59 -10.84 -6.43 -9.38
N GLU A 60 -11.60 -7.34 -9.96
CA GLU A 60 -11.18 -8.66 -10.42
C GLU A 60 -11.60 -8.88 -11.88
N VAL A 61 -10.90 -9.75 -12.61
CA VAL A 61 -11.27 -10.08 -14.01
C VAL A 61 -11.28 -11.59 -14.22
N ALA A 62 -12.45 -12.11 -14.56
CA ALA A 62 -12.65 -13.53 -14.84
C ALA A 62 -11.98 -13.96 -16.15
N ASP A 63 -11.82 -15.28 -16.31
CA ASP A 63 -11.24 -15.95 -17.48
C ASP A 63 -11.99 -15.65 -18.80
N ASP A 64 -13.29 -15.32 -18.73
CA ASP A 64 -14.12 -14.95 -19.87
C ASP A 64 -14.11 -13.43 -20.18
N GLY A 65 -13.34 -12.64 -19.43
CA GLY A 65 -13.24 -11.19 -19.55
C GLY A 65 -14.32 -10.41 -18.79
N THR A 66 -15.18 -11.09 -18.01
CA THR A 66 -16.10 -10.41 -17.10
C THR A 66 -15.32 -9.71 -15.99
N ILE A 67 -15.53 -8.41 -15.85
CA ILE A 67 -14.95 -7.62 -14.75
C ILE A 67 -15.90 -7.71 -13.56
N VAL A 68 -15.38 -8.05 -12.40
CA VAL A 68 -16.10 -8.06 -11.13
C VAL A 68 -15.50 -6.96 -10.27
N PHE A 69 -16.32 -6.07 -9.72
CA PHE A 69 -15.82 -5.09 -8.76
C PHE A 69 -16.80 -4.94 -7.61
N VAL A 70 -16.28 -4.54 -6.46
CA VAL A 70 -17.10 -4.40 -5.25
C VAL A 70 -16.98 -3.03 -4.66
N GLU A 71 -18.05 -2.63 -3.98
CA GLU A 71 -18.16 -1.37 -3.28
C GLU A 71 -18.15 -1.63 -1.78
N ARG A 72 -17.50 -0.75 -1.01
CA ARG A 72 -17.37 -0.87 0.44
C ARG A 72 -18.70 -1.13 1.15
N LYS A 73 -19.81 -0.63 0.60
CA LYS A 73 -21.17 -0.79 1.18
C LYS A 73 -21.84 -2.13 0.85
N GLY A 74 -21.10 -3.07 0.25
CA GLY A 74 -21.50 -4.46 0.05
C GLY A 74 -21.99 -4.80 -1.35
N ALA A 75 -22.10 -3.82 -2.26
CA ALA A 75 -22.52 -4.09 -3.63
C ALA A 75 -21.44 -4.86 -4.39
N VAL A 76 -21.85 -5.93 -5.07
CA VAL A 76 -21.03 -6.70 -6.00
C VAL A 76 -21.55 -6.44 -7.40
N ASN A 77 -20.69 -5.91 -8.26
CA ASN A 77 -21.02 -5.48 -9.61
C ASN A 77 -20.27 -6.30 -10.65
N LEU A 78 -20.89 -6.48 -11.81
CA LEU A 78 -20.32 -7.18 -12.95
C LEU A 78 -20.37 -6.27 -14.18
N ILE A 79 -19.30 -6.24 -14.96
CA ILE A 79 -19.27 -5.66 -16.31
C ILE A 79 -18.93 -6.79 -17.28
N GLY A 80 -19.90 -7.16 -18.12
CA GLY A 80 -19.68 -8.21 -19.12
C GLY A 80 -18.74 -7.74 -20.26
N PRO A 81 -18.20 -8.68 -21.06
CA PRO A 81 -17.35 -8.35 -22.22
C PRO A 81 -18.03 -7.46 -23.29
N ASP A 82 -19.36 -7.36 -23.26
CA ASP A 82 -20.14 -6.45 -24.11
C ASP A 82 -20.26 -5.03 -23.55
N GLY A 83 -19.66 -4.77 -22.38
CA GLY A 83 -19.70 -3.51 -21.65
C GLY A 83 -20.95 -3.31 -20.81
N ALA A 84 -21.84 -4.30 -20.69
CA ALA A 84 -23.03 -4.18 -19.86
C ALA A 84 -22.68 -4.30 -18.37
N GLN A 85 -22.93 -3.25 -17.60
CA GLN A 85 -22.78 -3.24 -16.14
C GLN A 85 -24.09 -3.63 -15.43
N VAL A 86 -23.99 -4.50 -14.41
CA VAL A 86 -25.11 -4.84 -13.52
C VAL A 86 -24.65 -4.96 -12.06
N GLU A 87 -25.51 -4.59 -11.12
CA GLU A 87 -25.38 -4.98 -9.71
C GLU A 87 -25.84 -6.45 -9.57
N ALA A 88 -24.92 -7.36 -9.27
CA ALA A 88 -25.20 -8.78 -9.12
C ALA A 88 -25.89 -9.11 -7.81
N GLY A 89 -25.63 -8.32 -6.76
CA GLY A 89 -26.23 -8.44 -5.45
C GLY A 89 -25.53 -7.56 -4.41
N VAL A 90 -26.06 -7.55 -3.19
CA VAL A 90 -25.52 -6.77 -2.07
C VAL A 90 -25.31 -7.69 -0.88
N ILE A 91 -24.05 -7.88 -0.48
CA ILE A 91 -23.69 -8.54 0.77
C ILE A 91 -24.03 -7.58 1.92
N PRO A 92 -24.81 -7.98 2.93
CA PRO A 92 -25.07 -7.12 4.08
C PRO A 92 -23.79 -6.86 4.87
N VAL A 93 -23.44 -5.58 5.08
CA VAL A 93 -22.21 -5.16 5.78
C VAL A 93 -22.45 -4.10 6.84
N SER A 94 -21.57 -4.03 7.85
CA SER A 94 -21.49 -2.92 8.80
C SER A 94 -20.53 -1.87 8.25
N ALA A 95 -21.06 -0.85 7.58
CA ALA A 95 -20.30 0.19 6.93
C ALA A 95 -20.93 1.56 7.18
N ASN A 96 -20.11 2.60 7.33
CA ASN A 96 -20.64 3.95 7.31
C ASN A 96 -21.30 4.27 5.96
N GLN A 97 -22.64 4.40 5.96
CA GLN A 97 -23.48 4.50 4.77
C GLN A 97 -23.52 5.92 4.18
N CYS A 98 -23.30 6.95 5.00
CA CYS A 98 -23.29 8.34 4.56
C CYS A 98 -22.66 9.27 5.62
N ALA A 99 -22.13 10.41 5.17
CA ALA A 99 -21.46 11.38 6.03
C ALA A 99 -22.32 11.89 7.23
N ASP A 100 -23.64 11.92 7.08
CA ASP A 100 -24.60 12.43 8.08
C ASP A 100 -25.59 11.35 8.58
N CYS A 101 -25.26 10.07 8.42
CA CYS A 101 -26.16 8.99 8.81
C CYS A 101 -26.35 9.00 10.33
N PRO A 102 -27.60 8.89 10.83
CA PRO A 102 -27.84 8.88 12.27
C PRO A 102 -27.14 7.66 12.87
N THR A 103 -26.28 7.91 13.87
CA THR A 103 -25.39 6.95 14.55
C THR A 103 -26.15 5.98 15.45
N GLU A 104 -27.43 5.71 15.18
CA GLU A 104 -28.30 4.94 16.08
C GLU A 104 -27.96 3.45 16.05
N ASP A 105 -27.32 3.00 14.96
CA ASP A 105 -26.50 1.79 14.90
C ASP A 105 -25.05 2.26 14.71
N PHE A 106 -24.16 2.02 15.67
CA PHE A 106 -22.72 2.35 15.54
C PHE A 106 -22.12 1.51 14.40
N ALA A 107 -22.17 2.05 13.18
CA ALA A 107 -21.52 1.43 12.03
C ALA A 107 -20.00 1.52 12.23
N LEU A 108 -19.31 0.44 11.88
CA LEU A 108 -17.85 0.44 11.82
C LEU A 108 -17.42 1.53 10.81
N GLU A 109 -16.53 2.42 11.24
CA GLU A 109 -16.14 3.62 10.48
C GLU A 109 -15.58 3.23 9.10
N GLU A 110 -14.47 2.48 9.10
CA GLU A 110 -13.87 1.88 7.91
C GLU A 110 -14.58 0.61 7.42
N GLY A 111 -15.60 0.12 8.13
CA GLY A 111 -16.16 -1.19 7.85
C GLY A 111 -16.84 -1.29 6.47
N GLY A 112 -17.00 -2.52 6.02
CA GLY A 112 -17.62 -2.82 4.74
C GLY A 112 -17.18 -4.13 4.13
N LEU A 113 -17.35 -4.22 2.82
CA LEU A 113 -16.81 -5.28 1.97
C LEU A 113 -15.41 -4.86 1.50
N HIS A 114 -14.39 -5.53 2.03
CA HIS A 114 -12.98 -5.17 1.82
C HIS A 114 -12.27 -6.09 0.85
N GLY A 115 -12.60 -7.39 0.94
CA GLY A 115 -12.00 -8.48 0.18
C GLY A 115 -12.98 -9.12 -0.79
N LEU A 116 -12.51 -9.45 -1.99
CA LEU A 116 -13.16 -10.27 -2.98
C LEU A 116 -12.05 -10.92 -3.82
N LEU A 117 -12.13 -12.23 -4.02
CA LEU A 117 -11.18 -12.96 -4.87
C LEU A 117 -11.95 -13.99 -5.68
N LEU A 118 -11.79 -13.98 -7.00
CA LEU A 118 -12.41 -14.97 -7.87
C LEU A 118 -11.66 -16.30 -7.76
N TYR A 119 -12.39 -17.42 -7.85
CA TYR A 119 -11.72 -18.71 -7.99
C TYR A 119 -10.94 -18.77 -9.32
N PRO A 120 -9.79 -19.46 -9.37
CA PRO A 120 -9.12 -19.75 -10.63
C PRO A 120 -10.09 -20.45 -11.59
N ASP A 121 -10.04 -20.08 -12.87
CA ASP A 121 -11.02 -20.49 -13.88
C ASP A 121 -12.47 -20.23 -13.43
N PHE A 122 -12.76 -19.00 -12.96
CA PHE A 122 -14.05 -18.57 -12.37
C PHE A 122 -15.29 -19.17 -13.05
N SER A 123 -15.32 -19.14 -14.39
CA SER A 123 -16.42 -19.70 -15.19
C SER A 123 -16.56 -21.22 -15.01
N ALA A 124 -15.44 -21.96 -15.03
CA ALA A 124 -15.42 -23.41 -14.84
C ALA A 124 -15.62 -23.82 -13.37
N ALA A 125 -15.20 -22.97 -12.43
CA ALA A 125 -15.46 -23.10 -11.00
C ALA A 125 -16.95 -22.91 -10.63
N GLY A 126 -17.79 -22.50 -11.59
CA GLY A 126 -19.22 -22.29 -11.42
C GLY A 126 -19.58 -20.92 -10.85
N GLY A 127 -18.71 -19.93 -11.02
CA GLY A 127 -18.89 -18.57 -10.53
C GLY A 127 -18.57 -18.41 -9.05
N LYS A 128 -17.71 -19.25 -8.49
CA LYS A 128 -17.30 -19.18 -7.09
C LYS A 128 -16.37 -18.00 -6.84
N LEU A 129 -16.59 -17.32 -5.72
CA LEU A 129 -15.72 -16.26 -5.22
C LEU A 129 -15.62 -16.31 -3.70
N LEU A 130 -14.54 -15.75 -3.17
CA LEU A 130 -14.37 -15.43 -1.77
C LEU A 130 -14.74 -13.96 -1.54
N ALA A 131 -15.23 -13.64 -0.35
CA ALA A 131 -15.49 -12.27 0.09
C ALA A 131 -15.12 -12.11 1.57
N TYR A 132 -14.47 -10.99 1.92
CA TYR A 132 -14.12 -10.63 3.29
C TYR A 132 -14.79 -9.31 3.70
N TYR A 133 -15.66 -9.35 4.71
CA TYR A 133 -16.55 -8.24 5.04
C TYR A 133 -16.95 -8.17 6.51
N SER A 134 -17.31 -6.97 6.97
CA SER A 134 -17.85 -6.74 8.31
C SER A 134 -19.28 -7.25 8.45
N VAL A 135 -19.59 -7.95 9.54
CA VAL A 135 -20.90 -8.59 9.75
C VAL A 135 -21.86 -7.65 10.51
N PRO A 136 -23.01 -7.26 9.95
CA PRO A 136 -23.99 -6.44 10.66
C PRO A 136 -24.49 -7.09 11.95
N GLY A 137 -24.57 -6.31 13.03
CA GLY A 137 -25.14 -6.76 14.30
C GLY A 137 -24.31 -7.81 15.05
N SER A 138 -23.03 -7.97 14.70
CA SER A 138 -22.12 -8.91 15.35
C SER A 138 -21.45 -8.36 16.62
N LEU A 139 -21.77 -7.12 17.02
CA LEU A 139 -21.23 -6.53 18.24
C LEU A 139 -21.54 -7.41 19.46
N GLY A 140 -20.51 -7.75 20.22
CA GLY A 140 -20.57 -8.63 21.37
C GLY A 140 -20.73 -10.11 21.01
N THR A 141 -20.53 -10.47 19.74
CA THR A 141 -20.60 -11.85 19.25
C THR A 141 -19.29 -12.35 18.66
N ALA A 142 -18.18 -11.62 18.82
CA ALA A 142 -16.88 -12.00 18.28
C ALA A 142 -16.55 -13.48 18.58
N PRO A 143 -16.08 -14.25 17.58
CA PRO A 143 -16.09 -15.71 17.58
C PRO A 143 -15.19 -16.35 18.66
N VAL A 144 -14.28 -15.60 19.26
CA VAL A 144 -13.33 -16.18 20.22
C VAL A 144 -12.90 -15.14 21.25
N THR A 145 -12.88 -15.54 22.52
CA THR A 145 -11.86 -15.03 23.44
C THR A 145 -10.52 -15.38 22.79
N PRO A 146 -9.63 -14.43 22.52
CA PRO A 146 -8.34 -14.74 21.90
C PRO A 146 -7.69 -15.94 22.59
N LEU A 147 -6.95 -16.78 21.84
CA LEU A 147 -6.29 -17.99 22.39
C LEU A 147 -5.37 -17.68 23.59
N HIS A 148 -5.13 -16.40 23.90
CA HIS A 148 -4.42 -15.92 25.08
C HIS A 148 -5.22 -14.92 25.93
N PRO A 149 -5.18 -15.01 27.29
CA PRO A 149 -5.78 -14.02 28.19
C PRO A 149 -5.16 -12.61 28.12
N ASP A 150 -4.04 -12.42 27.40
CA ASP A 150 -3.30 -11.15 27.29
C ASP A 150 -3.55 -10.42 25.96
N ALA A 151 -4.36 -10.97 25.05
CA ALA A 151 -4.71 -10.29 23.81
C ALA A 151 -5.52 -9.00 24.03
N GLY A 152 -5.91 -8.72 25.27
CA GLY A 152 -6.68 -7.53 25.64
C GLY A 152 -8.04 -7.49 24.92
N GLY A 153 -8.79 -6.42 25.15
CA GLY A 153 -10.09 -6.21 24.52
C GLY A 153 -11.24 -6.83 25.31
N ASP A 154 -12.35 -6.11 25.39
CA ASP A 154 -13.61 -6.62 25.93
C ASP A 154 -14.36 -7.31 24.78
N PRO A 155 -14.60 -8.64 24.81
CA PRO A 155 -15.34 -9.32 23.75
C PRO A 155 -16.78 -8.80 23.57
N THR A 156 -17.32 -8.08 24.55
CA THR A 156 -18.62 -7.39 24.43
C THR A 156 -18.56 -6.12 23.58
N GLU A 157 -17.35 -5.61 23.33
CA GLU A 157 -17.02 -4.44 22.53
C GLU A 157 -16.44 -4.80 21.15
N GLU A 158 -16.21 -6.10 20.88
CA GLU A 158 -15.75 -6.59 19.59
C GLU A 158 -16.90 -7.13 18.72
N GLY A 159 -16.76 -7.05 17.40
CA GLY A 159 -17.60 -7.75 16.44
C GLY A 159 -16.83 -8.64 15.48
N ILE A 160 -17.34 -8.80 14.25
CA ILE A 160 -16.85 -9.79 13.30
C ILE A 160 -16.56 -9.18 11.94
N PHE A 161 -15.37 -9.47 11.41
CA PHE A 161 -15.14 -9.59 9.98
C PHE A 161 -15.13 -11.07 9.58
N ARG A 162 -15.71 -11.37 8.42
CA ARG A 162 -15.93 -12.74 7.97
C ARG A 162 -15.38 -12.96 6.58
N LEU A 163 -14.65 -14.05 6.41
CA LEU A 163 -14.35 -14.65 5.12
C LEU A 163 -15.42 -15.69 4.80
N SER A 164 -16.14 -15.48 3.70
CA SER A 164 -17.13 -16.43 3.18
C SER A 164 -16.90 -16.71 1.71
N ARG A 165 -17.37 -17.87 1.27
CA ARG A 165 -17.49 -18.24 -0.14
C ARG A 165 -18.93 -18.01 -0.62
N PHE A 166 -19.06 -17.49 -1.84
CA PHE A 166 -20.33 -17.31 -2.53
C PHE A 166 -20.27 -17.83 -3.96
N THR A 167 -21.42 -17.93 -4.60
CA THR A 167 -21.56 -18.30 -6.02
C THR A 167 -22.32 -17.22 -6.78
N VAL A 168 -21.81 -16.85 -7.95
CA VAL A 168 -22.49 -16.03 -8.96
C VAL A 168 -23.06 -16.96 -10.04
N THR A 169 -24.37 -16.90 -10.27
CA THR A 169 -25.04 -17.66 -11.34
C THR A 169 -25.55 -16.70 -12.41
N GLY A 170 -24.94 -16.74 -13.59
CA GLY A 170 -25.23 -15.77 -14.65
C GLY A 170 -24.79 -14.38 -14.20
N THR A 171 -25.73 -13.49 -13.94
CA THR A 171 -25.45 -12.10 -13.50
C THR A 171 -25.98 -11.83 -12.09
N THR A 172 -26.13 -12.86 -11.26
CA THR A 172 -26.73 -12.75 -9.92
C THR A 172 -25.84 -13.44 -8.89
N LEU A 173 -25.50 -12.72 -7.82
CA LEU A 173 -24.87 -13.26 -6.63
C LEU A 173 -25.92 -14.00 -5.79
N ASP A 174 -25.73 -15.30 -5.60
CA ASP A 174 -26.61 -16.10 -4.73
C ASP A 174 -26.19 -15.96 -3.28
N LEU A 175 -26.80 -15.02 -2.55
CA LEU A 175 -26.56 -14.84 -1.11
C LEU A 175 -26.90 -16.09 -0.27
N SER A 176 -27.74 -16.99 -0.77
CA SER A 176 -28.07 -18.23 -0.06
C SER A 176 -27.00 -19.32 -0.21
N SER A 177 -26.01 -19.09 -1.08
CA SER A 177 -24.86 -19.97 -1.28
C SER A 177 -23.72 -19.72 -0.28
N GLU A 178 -23.88 -18.78 0.66
CA GLU A 178 -22.86 -18.44 1.66
C GLU A 178 -22.35 -19.69 2.40
N GLU A 179 -21.04 -19.90 2.30
CA GLU A 179 -20.30 -20.83 3.15
C GLU A 179 -19.29 -20.02 3.97
N VAL A 180 -19.48 -19.97 5.29
CA VAL A 180 -18.60 -19.26 6.21
C VAL A 180 -17.33 -20.07 6.42
N LEU A 181 -16.18 -19.46 6.14
CA LEU A 181 -14.87 -20.12 6.19
C LEU A 181 -14.07 -19.70 7.43
N LEU A 182 -13.95 -18.41 7.66
CA LEU A 182 -13.19 -17.85 8.78
C LEU A 182 -13.89 -16.62 9.34
N GLU A 183 -13.81 -16.45 10.66
CA GLU A 183 -14.21 -15.21 11.32
C GLU A 183 -13.02 -14.64 12.11
N ASN A 184 -12.87 -13.32 12.03
CA ASN A 184 -11.87 -12.54 12.73
C ASN A 184 -12.56 -11.53 13.64
N ALA A 185 -11.99 -11.29 14.82
CA ALA A 185 -12.46 -10.24 15.71
C ALA A 185 -12.19 -8.85 15.09
N THR A 186 -13.02 -7.88 15.42
CA THR A 186 -12.80 -6.47 15.07
C THR A 186 -13.27 -5.58 16.21
N GLU A 187 -12.47 -4.57 16.50
CA GLU A 187 -12.73 -3.53 17.48
C GLU A 187 -13.90 -2.66 16.99
N TRP A 188 -14.98 -2.62 17.75
CA TRP A 188 -16.23 -2.06 17.24
C TRP A 188 -16.40 -0.58 17.55
N TYR A 189 -15.87 -0.14 18.68
CA TYR A 189 -16.00 1.24 19.13
C TYR A 189 -14.79 2.09 18.78
N GLU A 190 -13.62 1.49 18.78
CA GLU A 190 -12.37 2.13 18.42
C GLU A 190 -12.03 1.73 16.98
N CYS A 191 -12.06 2.68 16.04
CA CYS A 191 -11.61 2.48 14.66
C CYS A 191 -10.13 2.00 14.67
N CYS A 192 -9.50 1.32 13.70
CA CYS A 192 -9.58 1.32 12.24
C CYS A 192 -8.67 0.20 11.68
N HIS A 193 -8.42 0.17 10.36
CA HIS A 193 -7.41 -0.64 9.68
C HIS A 193 -7.74 -2.13 9.66
N TYR A 194 -8.78 -2.51 8.93
CA TYR A 194 -9.21 -3.92 8.92
C TYR A 194 -8.43 -4.79 7.92
N GLY A 195 -7.59 -4.20 7.07
CA GLY A 195 -6.97 -4.91 5.93
C GLY A 195 -8.05 -5.44 5.00
N GLY A 196 -7.91 -6.71 4.60
CA GLY A 196 -8.99 -7.50 4.04
C GLY A 196 -8.78 -7.98 2.62
N ASP A 197 -7.57 -7.85 2.08
CA ASP A 197 -7.24 -8.33 0.75
C ASP A 197 -6.99 -9.83 0.74
N ILE A 198 -7.27 -10.50 -0.38
CA ILE A 198 -7.19 -11.96 -0.49
C ILE A 198 -6.46 -12.31 -1.78
N GLU A 199 -5.44 -13.17 -1.70
CA GLU A 199 -4.68 -13.60 -2.88
C GLU A 199 -4.45 -15.12 -2.89
N TRP A 200 -4.37 -15.71 -4.08
CA TRP A 200 -4.07 -17.14 -4.25
C TRP A 200 -2.58 -17.42 -4.14
N LEU A 201 -2.24 -18.50 -3.45
CA LEU A 201 -0.94 -19.16 -3.57
C LEU A 201 -1.01 -20.30 -4.59
N ALA A 202 0.12 -20.66 -5.19
CA ALA A 202 0.23 -21.69 -6.23
C ALA A 202 -0.13 -23.11 -5.73
N ASP A 203 -0.19 -23.32 -4.42
CA ASP A 203 -0.62 -24.58 -3.81
C ASP A 203 -2.16 -24.69 -3.66
N GLY A 204 -2.91 -23.65 -4.02
CA GLY A 204 -4.37 -23.61 -3.92
C GLY A 204 -4.90 -23.12 -2.57
N THR A 205 -4.02 -22.71 -1.65
CA THR A 205 -4.41 -21.96 -0.45
C THR A 205 -4.53 -20.47 -0.77
N VAL A 206 -5.15 -19.71 0.12
CA VAL A 206 -5.19 -18.24 0.01
C VAL A 206 -4.44 -17.59 1.16
N VAL A 207 -3.97 -16.37 0.92
CA VAL A 207 -3.55 -15.46 1.98
C VAL A 207 -4.57 -14.35 2.15
N LEU A 208 -4.80 -13.93 3.40
CA LEU A 208 -5.72 -12.86 3.78
C LEU A 208 -4.96 -11.83 4.61
N SER A 209 -5.02 -10.56 4.19
CA SER A 209 -4.46 -9.46 4.98
C SER A 209 -5.42 -9.03 6.09
N THR A 210 -4.91 -8.76 7.28
CA THR A 210 -5.66 -8.21 8.41
C THR A 210 -4.86 -7.09 9.05
N GLY A 211 -5.42 -5.88 9.10
CA GLY A 211 -4.75 -4.75 9.76
C GLY A 211 -4.87 -4.81 11.28
N ASP A 212 -4.23 -3.86 11.96
CA ASP A 212 -3.99 -3.85 13.39
C ASP A 212 -5.21 -3.58 14.26
N ASP A 213 -6.32 -3.12 13.66
CA ASP A 213 -7.60 -2.92 14.35
C ASP A 213 -7.44 -2.04 15.60
N THR A 214 -6.65 -0.97 15.46
CA THR A 214 -6.23 -0.08 16.55
C THR A 214 -6.40 1.39 16.19
N ASN A 215 -6.92 2.17 17.14
CA ASN A 215 -7.19 3.59 16.98
C ASN A 215 -5.90 4.41 16.94
N PRO A 216 -5.63 5.10 15.82
CA PRO A 216 -4.40 5.86 15.65
C PRO A 216 -4.50 7.28 16.22
N HIS A 217 -5.69 7.79 16.52
CA HIS A 217 -5.94 9.22 16.68
C HIS A 217 -5.49 9.79 18.04
N GLU A 218 -5.23 8.92 19.01
CA GLU A 218 -4.75 9.33 20.33
C GLU A 218 -3.26 9.01 20.56
N SER A 219 -2.52 8.72 19.49
CA SER A 219 -1.06 8.53 19.55
C SER A 219 -0.27 9.81 19.23
N ASN A 220 -0.95 10.93 18.93
CA ASN A 220 -0.35 12.13 18.29
C ASN A 220 0.37 11.81 16.96
N GLY A 221 -0.13 10.82 16.21
CA GLY A 221 0.43 10.38 14.92
C GLY A 221 1.61 9.42 15.03
N PHE A 222 2.05 9.02 16.23
CA PHE A 222 3.10 8.01 16.40
C PHE A 222 2.49 6.61 16.54
N SER A 223 3.31 5.61 16.87
CA SER A 223 2.85 4.26 17.21
C SER A 223 1.87 4.28 18.42
N PRO A 224 0.65 3.70 18.30
CA PRO A 224 -0.29 3.50 19.39
C PRO A 224 0.06 2.22 20.17
N HIS A 225 0.54 2.37 21.40
CA HIS A 225 0.86 1.24 22.29
C HIS A 225 0.53 1.55 23.76
N ASP A 226 -0.63 2.17 23.99
CA ASP A 226 -1.07 2.60 25.32
C ASP A 226 -1.61 1.43 26.16
N ALA A 227 -0.79 0.90 27.06
CA ALA A 227 -1.12 -0.24 27.90
C ALA A 227 -1.91 0.09 29.18
N ASN A 228 -2.48 1.31 29.31
CA ASN A 228 -3.28 1.67 30.47
C ASN A 228 -4.64 0.93 30.50
N GLU A 229 -5.20 0.74 31.71
CA GLU A 229 -6.52 0.12 31.88
C GLU A 229 -7.61 0.91 31.13
N GLY A 230 -8.41 0.23 30.31
CA GLY A 230 -9.46 0.82 29.49
C GLY A 230 -8.96 1.51 28.20
N ARG A 231 -7.75 1.16 27.74
CA ARG A 231 -7.10 1.73 26.55
C ARG A 231 -6.76 0.69 25.48
N ASP A 232 -7.36 -0.50 25.57
CA ASP A 232 -7.02 -1.63 24.69
C ASP A 232 -7.15 -1.26 23.21
N GLY A 233 -8.21 -0.58 22.79
CA GLY A 233 -8.41 -0.10 21.41
C GLY A 233 -7.35 0.88 20.90
N PHE A 234 -6.39 1.30 21.72
CA PHE A 234 -5.30 2.24 21.39
C PHE A 234 -3.91 1.62 21.59
N ASN A 235 -3.87 0.29 21.60
CA ASN A 235 -2.66 -0.48 21.86
C ASN A 235 -2.45 -1.58 20.81
N ALA A 236 -1.73 -1.27 19.73
CA ALA A 236 -1.43 -2.22 18.66
C ALA A 236 -0.47 -3.35 19.10
N MET A 237 0.11 -3.29 20.31
CA MET A 237 0.85 -4.44 20.86
C MET A 237 -0.08 -5.63 21.15
N ARG A 238 -1.38 -5.37 21.38
CA ARG A 238 -2.38 -6.42 21.64
C ARG A 238 -2.70 -7.27 20.40
N THR A 239 -2.49 -6.69 19.22
CA THR A 239 -2.78 -7.27 17.91
C THR A 239 -1.49 -7.58 17.14
N SER A 240 -0.87 -6.60 16.48
CA SER A 240 0.20 -6.80 15.49
C SER A 240 1.40 -7.56 16.06
N GLN A 241 1.77 -7.32 17.33
CA GLN A 241 2.87 -8.02 18.01
C GLN A 241 2.43 -9.20 18.89
N ASN A 242 1.14 -9.49 18.93
CA ASN A 242 0.62 -10.68 19.58
C ASN A 242 0.51 -11.83 18.57
N PRO A 243 1.33 -12.88 18.69
CA PRO A 243 1.30 -14.02 17.77
C PRO A 243 0.01 -14.85 17.85
N ALA A 244 -0.72 -14.76 18.97
CA ALA A 244 -1.98 -15.49 19.18
C ALA A 244 -3.21 -14.73 18.65
N ASP A 245 -3.05 -13.51 18.15
CA ASP A 245 -4.11 -12.69 17.56
C ASP A 245 -4.00 -12.69 16.03
N ARG A 246 -5.14 -12.64 15.35
CA ARG A 246 -5.22 -12.67 13.89
C ARG A 246 -5.19 -11.30 13.24
N ARG A 247 -5.16 -10.21 14.00
CA ARG A 247 -5.10 -8.82 13.53
C ARG A 247 -3.65 -8.34 13.45
N GLY A 248 -3.36 -7.47 12.47
CA GLY A 248 -2.02 -7.02 12.12
C GLY A 248 -1.17 -8.15 11.52
N LYS A 249 -1.77 -9.01 10.69
CA LYS A 249 -1.20 -10.26 10.15
C LYS A 249 -1.38 -10.37 8.63
N ILE A 250 -0.63 -11.31 8.07
CA ILE A 250 -1.07 -12.09 6.91
C ILE A 250 -1.46 -13.46 7.44
N LEU A 251 -2.67 -13.92 7.12
CA LEU A 251 -3.16 -15.25 7.44
C LEU A 251 -3.07 -16.13 6.19
N ARG A 252 -2.82 -17.44 6.34
CA ARG A 252 -2.91 -18.40 5.23
C ARG A 252 -3.95 -19.48 5.55
N ILE A 253 -4.84 -19.75 4.60
CA ILE A 253 -6.06 -20.52 4.79
C ILE A 253 -6.21 -21.49 3.62
N ASP A 254 -6.42 -22.78 3.91
CA ASP A 254 -6.85 -23.74 2.89
C ASP A 254 -8.37 -23.66 2.77
N VAL A 255 -8.86 -22.92 1.78
CA VAL A 255 -10.31 -22.67 1.70
C VAL A 255 -11.09 -23.91 1.26
N ASP A 256 -10.47 -24.91 0.65
CA ASP A 256 -11.14 -26.07 0.05
C ASP A 256 -10.98 -27.38 0.85
N ASP A 257 -10.08 -27.45 1.83
CA ASP A 257 -9.89 -28.62 2.69
C ASP A 257 -10.17 -28.29 4.17
N ILE A 258 -11.28 -28.84 4.69
CA ILE A 258 -11.64 -28.75 6.11
C ILE A 258 -11.02 -29.94 6.84
N ASP A 259 -10.14 -29.66 7.79
CA ASP A 259 -9.51 -30.65 8.66
C ASP A 259 -10.53 -31.40 9.53
N GLU A 260 -10.10 -32.53 10.11
CA GLU A 260 -10.95 -33.36 10.99
C GLU A 260 -11.51 -32.58 12.20
N ASP A 261 -10.80 -31.54 12.65
CA ASP A 261 -11.21 -30.67 13.75
C ASP A 261 -12.08 -29.48 13.32
N GLY A 262 -12.33 -29.32 12.01
CA GLY A 262 -13.12 -28.26 11.42
C GLY A 262 -12.34 -27.00 11.06
N SER A 263 -11.01 -26.99 11.23
CA SER A 263 -10.16 -25.87 10.80
C SER A 263 -9.82 -25.94 9.31
N LEU A 264 -9.35 -24.81 8.77
CA LEU A 264 -8.91 -24.61 7.40
C LEU A 264 -7.41 -24.27 7.39
N VAL A 265 -6.64 -24.82 8.34
CA VAL A 265 -5.23 -24.47 8.55
C VAL A 265 -4.37 -25.31 7.61
N PRO A 266 -3.58 -24.72 6.70
CA PRO A 266 -2.61 -25.50 5.93
C PRO A 266 -1.59 -26.18 6.85
N ALA A 267 -1.38 -27.48 6.66
CA ALA A 267 -0.50 -28.28 7.53
C ALA A 267 0.98 -27.84 7.52
N ASP A 268 1.39 -27.03 6.54
CA ASP A 268 2.74 -26.49 6.40
C ASP A 268 2.83 -24.98 6.69
N ASN A 269 1.83 -24.40 7.35
CA ASN A 269 1.92 -23.00 7.81
C ASN A 269 3.12 -22.83 8.78
N PRO A 270 3.81 -21.68 8.82
CA PRO A 270 5.10 -21.54 9.48
C PRO A 270 5.05 -21.71 11.00
N HIS A 271 3.87 -21.55 11.60
CA HIS A 271 3.67 -21.56 13.04
C HIS A 271 2.73 -22.67 13.56
N VAL A 272 2.35 -23.65 12.73
CA VAL A 272 1.38 -24.70 13.14
C VAL A 272 1.81 -25.52 14.36
N ASP A 273 3.13 -25.69 14.56
CA ASP A 273 3.70 -26.43 15.69
C ASP A 273 4.04 -25.54 16.91
N ASP A 274 3.80 -24.22 16.82
CA ASP A 274 4.08 -23.28 17.90
C ASP A 274 2.79 -22.88 18.63
N ALA A 275 2.62 -23.39 19.85
CA ALA A 275 1.46 -23.11 20.68
C ALA A 275 1.31 -21.63 21.11
N ALA A 276 2.32 -20.78 20.87
CA ALA A 276 2.22 -19.34 21.11
C ALA A 276 1.52 -18.59 19.96
N TYR A 277 1.41 -19.20 18.78
CA TYR A 277 0.83 -18.58 17.60
C TYR A 277 -0.58 -19.09 17.34
N ASP A 278 -1.44 -18.22 16.80
CA ASP A 278 -2.62 -18.69 16.10
C ASP A 278 -2.15 -19.41 14.81
N PRO A 279 -2.63 -20.63 14.53
CA PRO A 279 -2.07 -21.47 13.49
C PRO A 279 -2.32 -20.95 12.07
N TYR A 280 -3.21 -19.97 11.88
CA TYR A 280 -3.40 -19.31 10.59
C TYR A 280 -2.34 -18.25 10.28
N VAL A 281 -1.60 -17.76 11.29
CA VAL A 281 -0.60 -16.70 11.12
C VAL A 281 0.51 -17.15 10.18
N TYR A 282 0.63 -16.45 9.05
CA TYR A 282 1.68 -16.65 8.06
C TYR A 282 2.80 -15.61 8.22
N ALA A 283 2.45 -14.36 8.51
CA ALA A 283 3.38 -13.30 8.90
C ALA A 283 2.68 -12.31 9.85
N MET A 284 3.46 -11.54 10.60
CA MET A 284 2.93 -10.61 11.62
C MET A 284 3.63 -9.26 11.62
N GLY A 285 3.09 -8.31 12.39
CA GLY A 285 3.71 -7.02 12.62
C GLY A 285 3.35 -5.97 11.57
N PHE A 286 2.11 -5.97 11.09
CA PHE A 286 1.59 -4.99 10.12
C PHE A 286 0.63 -4.00 10.79
N ARG A 287 0.49 -2.80 10.21
CA ARG A 287 -0.43 -1.75 10.66
C ARG A 287 -1.72 -1.75 9.85
N SER A 288 -1.63 -1.28 8.60
CA SER A 288 -2.76 -1.12 7.69
C SER A 288 -2.32 -1.63 6.32
N ASN A 289 -2.17 -2.95 6.26
CA ASN A 289 -1.84 -3.73 5.07
C ASN A 289 -3.09 -3.94 4.19
N TYR A 290 -3.62 -2.83 3.65
CA TYR A 290 -4.92 -2.83 2.96
C TYR A 290 -4.92 -3.61 1.64
N ARG A 291 -3.82 -3.58 0.89
CA ARG A 291 -3.62 -4.39 -0.33
C ARG A 291 -2.31 -5.16 -0.29
N ILE A 292 -2.36 -6.35 -0.85
CA ILE A 292 -1.22 -7.26 -1.06
C ILE A 292 -1.21 -7.74 -2.50
N ASP A 293 -0.10 -8.33 -2.92
CA ASP A 293 0.00 -9.08 -4.17
C ASP A 293 0.85 -10.34 -3.93
N VAL A 294 0.60 -11.40 -4.69
CA VAL A 294 1.43 -12.61 -4.68
C VAL A 294 2.16 -12.72 -6.01
N ASP A 295 3.48 -12.64 -5.96
CA ASP A 295 4.29 -12.87 -7.15
C ASP A 295 4.22 -14.35 -7.57
N PRO A 296 3.69 -14.68 -8.77
CA PRO A 296 3.40 -16.07 -9.13
C PRO A 296 4.67 -16.91 -9.34
N GLU A 297 5.84 -16.30 -9.54
CA GLU A 297 7.11 -17.02 -9.70
C GLU A 297 7.76 -17.39 -8.36
N SER A 298 7.94 -16.39 -7.48
CA SER A 298 8.61 -16.56 -6.19
C SER A 298 7.69 -17.02 -5.08
N GLN A 299 6.37 -16.80 -5.22
CA GLN A 299 5.35 -16.95 -4.18
C GLN A 299 5.58 -16.02 -2.97
N ALA A 300 6.38 -14.96 -3.15
CA ALA A 300 6.50 -13.90 -2.15
C ALA A 300 5.27 -13.00 -2.16
N ILE A 301 4.91 -12.49 -0.99
CA ILE A 301 3.78 -11.57 -0.82
C ILE A 301 4.35 -10.16 -0.70
N ILE A 302 3.92 -9.26 -1.58
CA ILE A 302 4.25 -7.85 -1.50
C ILE A 302 3.11 -7.14 -0.77
N VAL A 303 3.43 -6.33 0.23
CA VAL A 303 2.45 -5.72 1.14
C VAL A 303 2.58 -4.21 1.08
N GLY A 304 1.49 -3.51 0.74
CA GLY A 304 1.39 -2.06 0.93
C GLY A 304 0.87 -1.78 2.33
N ASN A 305 1.70 -1.20 3.19
CA ASN A 305 1.38 -0.98 4.60
C ASN A 305 1.40 0.52 4.92
N VAL A 306 0.23 1.08 5.24
CA VAL A 306 0.08 2.51 5.56
C VAL A 306 0.46 2.75 7.02
N GLY A 307 1.43 3.63 7.27
CA GLY A 307 1.93 3.93 8.62
C GLY A 307 1.22 5.08 9.33
N PRO A 308 1.68 5.47 10.54
CA PRO A 308 1.00 6.46 11.40
C PRO A 308 1.32 7.90 11.01
N ASP A 309 0.52 8.92 11.36
CA ASP A 309 0.58 10.25 10.71
C ASP A 309 1.60 11.28 11.25
N ALA A 310 2.57 10.88 12.08
CA ALA A 310 3.55 11.79 12.68
C ALA A 310 4.33 12.53 11.59
N GLN A 311 4.23 13.85 11.59
CA GLN A 311 4.83 14.71 10.56
C GLN A 311 6.32 14.98 10.78
N ARG A 312 6.85 14.69 11.97
CA ARG A 312 8.25 14.91 12.35
C ARG A 312 8.65 13.89 13.41
N PRO A 313 9.92 13.47 13.45
CA PRO A 313 10.41 12.61 14.52
C PRO A 313 10.45 13.37 15.84
N ASP A 314 10.28 12.64 16.94
CA ASP A 314 10.38 13.17 18.30
C ASP A 314 11.24 12.22 19.13
N ALA A 315 12.28 12.74 19.79
CA ALA A 315 13.23 11.92 20.54
C ALA A 315 12.59 11.13 21.71
N ALA A 316 11.42 11.55 22.20
CA ALA A 316 10.66 10.88 23.25
C ALA A 316 9.57 9.94 22.72
N ARG A 317 9.30 9.92 21.41
CA ARG A 317 8.27 9.06 20.80
C ARG A 317 8.82 8.10 19.75
N GLY A 318 9.81 8.52 18.96
CA GLY A 318 10.40 7.76 17.87
C GLY A 318 10.38 8.50 16.53
N PRO A 319 10.46 7.76 15.42
CA PRO A 319 10.53 8.31 14.07
C PRO A 319 9.23 9.00 13.63
N GLU A 320 9.32 9.76 12.53
CA GLU A 320 8.11 10.21 11.81
C GLU A 320 7.40 9.03 11.13
N GLY A 321 6.21 9.28 10.63
CA GLY A 321 5.42 8.26 9.96
C GLY A 321 5.95 7.89 8.58
N HIS A 322 6.00 6.59 8.29
CA HIS A 322 6.39 6.03 7.00
C HIS A 322 5.25 5.19 6.42
N ASP A 323 4.97 5.32 5.13
CA ASP A 323 4.28 4.27 4.40
C ASP A 323 5.31 3.33 3.82
N GLU A 324 4.96 2.05 3.75
CA GLU A 324 5.91 0.97 3.52
C GLU A 324 5.43 0.06 2.38
N VAL A 325 6.40 -0.43 1.61
CA VAL A 325 6.24 -1.65 0.82
C VAL A 325 7.16 -2.69 1.42
N GLU A 326 6.56 -3.78 1.83
CA GLU A 326 7.21 -4.88 2.55
C GLU A 326 7.08 -6.17 1.75
N VAL A 327 7.99 -7.12 1.96
CA VAL A 327 7.95 -8.41 1.26
C VAL A 327 8.03 -9.54 2.28
N VAL A 328 7.01 -10.39 2.26
CA VAL A 328 6.98 -11.67 3.00
C VAL A 328 7.48 -12.75 2.05
N PRO A 329 8.51 -13.52 2.41
CA PRO A 329 8.98 -14.62 1.56
C PRO A 329 7.93 -15.75 1.52
N ALA A 330 7.99 -16.62 0.50
CA ALA A 330 7.08 -17.75 0.30
C ALA A 330 6.99 -18.78 1.44
N GLY A 331 7.87 -18.71 2.44
CA GLY A 331 7.78 -19.53 3.66
C GLY A 331 7.06 -18.85 4.83
N GLY A 332 6.70 -17.57 4.70
CA GLY A 332 6.19 -16.77 5.80
C GLY A 332 7.16 -16.70 6.98
N GLY A 333 6.60 -16.66 8.19
CA GLY A 333 7.34 -16.70 9.45
C GLY A 333 8.04 -15.39 9.82
N THR A 334 7.74 -14.30 9.13
CA THR A 334 8.37 -12.99 9.34
C THR A 334 7.58 -12.11 10.30
N ASN A 335 8.31 -11.24 11.01
CA ASN A 335 7.75 -10.17 11.82
C ASN A 335 8.20 -8.82 11.24
N HIS A 336 7.24 -7.98 10.85
CA HIS A 336 7.44 -6.70 10.18
C HIS A 336 7.51 -5.51 11.16
N GLY A 337 7.45 -5.80 12.46
CA GLY A 337 7.89 -4.89 13.51
C GLY A 337 6.84 -3.90 14.02
N TRP A 338 5.75 -3.62 13.28
CA TRP A 338 4.69 -2.74 13.81
C TRP A 338 4.03 -3.33 15.07
N PRO A 339 3.82 -2.57 16.16
CA PRO A 339 3.98 -1.12 16.28
C PRO A 339 5.29 -0.71 16.98
N MET A 340 6.23 -1.64 17.16
CA MET A 340 7.52 -1.38 17.81
C MET A 340 8.48 -0.63 16.89
N CYS A 341 8.48 -0.97 15.60
CA CYS A 341 9.47 -0.56 14.62
C CYS A 341 8.79 -0.13 13.32
N ILE A 342 9.47 0.71 12.54
CA ILE A 342 9.00 1.19 11.24
C ILE A 342 10.19 1.51 10.32
N GLY A 343 9.96 1.59 9.02
CA GLY A 343 10.93 1.88 7.97
C GLY A 343 12.08 0.87 7.98
N GLU A 344 13.30 1.37 8.11
CA GLU A 344 14.52 0.56 8.21
C GLU A 344 14.73 -0.04 9.61
N ALA A 345 13.66 -0.59 10.20
CA ALA A 345 13.63 -1.08 11.59
C ALA A 345 14.01 0.00 12.62
N GLU A 346 13.52 1.23 12.42
CA GLU A 346 13.68 2.34 13.35
C GLU A 346 12.73 2.16 14.58
N PRO A 347 13.25 2.20 15.82
CA PRO A 347 12.44 1.93 17.00
C PRO A 347 11.59 3.13 17.43
N TYR A 348 10.32 2.87 17.74
CA TYR A 348 9.53 3.76 18.59
C TYR A 348 9.98 3.66 20.05
N VAL A 349 9.58 4.64 20.87
CA VAL A 349 9.92 4.73 22.29
C VAL A 349 8.71 4.35 23.13
N GLN A 350 8.91 3.45 24.10
CA GLN A 350 7.88 3.06 25.06
C GLN A 350 7.39 4.27 25.87
N TYR A 351 6.09 4.37 26.15
CA TYR A 351 5.53 5.39 27.04
C TYR A 351 4.44 4.82 27.95
N ASP A 352 4.30 5.38 29.15
CA ASP A 352 3.40 4.88 30.20
C ASP A 352 2.04 5.59 30.27
N ALA A 353 1.95 6.86 29.89
CA ALA A 353 0.70 7.61 29.82
C ALA A 353 0.85 8.89 28.97
N PHE A 354 0.23 8.93 27.79
CA PHE A 354 -0.17 10.14 27.02
C PHE A 354 0.73 11.39 26.97
N GLY A 355 2.04 11.25 27.18
CA GLY A 355 2.93 12.40 27.20
C GLY A 355 4.38 11.98 27.11
N ALA A 356 5.13 12.71 26.28
CA ALA A 356 6.59 12.73 26.25
C ALA A 356 7.25 13.19 27.57
N GLU A 357 6.49 13.27 28.68
CA GLU A 357 6.98 13.71 29.98
C GLU A 357 7.83 12.62 30.67
N ASN A 358 7.59 11.33 30.38
CA ASN A 358 8.38 10.20 30.88
C ASN A 358 8.62 9.12 29.80
N PRO A 359 9.45 9.38 28.78
CA PRO A 359 9.78 8.36 27.80
C PRO A 359 10.51 7.19 28.47
N GLY A 360 10.12 5.97 28.10
CA GLY A 360 10.81 4.73 28.43
C GLY A 360 12.00 4.48 27.51
N GLU A 361 12.42 3.22 27.40
CA GLU A 361 13.46 2.81 26.46
C GLU A 361 12.87 2.63 25.04
N PRO A 362 13.67 2.83 23.99
CA PRO A 362 13.31 2.41 22.65
C PRO A 362 12.97 0.91 22.61
N PHE A 363 12.02 0.52 21.76
CA PHE A 363 11.76 -0.90 21.50
C PHE A 363 12.98 -1.59 20.89
N ASP A 364 13.07 -2.90 21.09
CA ASP A 364 14.07 -3.74 20.44
C ASP A 364 13.53 -4.22 19.08
N CYS A 365 14.12 -3.70 18.00
CA CYS A 365 13.81 -4.11 16.64
C CYS A 365 14.62 -5.32 16.17
N SER A 366 15.35 -6.00 17.05
CA SER A 366 16.06 -7.22 16.68
C SER A 366 15.07 -8.32 16.28
N GLY A 367 15.29 -8.90 15.09
CA GLY A 367 14.42 -9.93 14.54
C GLY A 367 13.22 -9.42 13.75
N THR A 368 13.04 -8.10 13.59
CA THR A 368 12.06 -7.55 12.65
C THR A 368 12.65 -7.48 11.24
N VAL A 369 11.79 -7.56 10.23
CA VAL A 369 12.13 -7.39 8.82
C VAL A 369 11.92 -5.92 8.46
N PRO A 370 12.95 -5.20 8.00
CA PRO A 370 12.80 -3.83 7.50
C PRO A 370 11.95 -3.77 6.22
N ALA A 371 11.24 -2.65 6.03
CA ALA A 371 10.57 -2.36 4.77
C ALA A 371 11.59 -2.22 3.62
N GLN A 372 11.22 -2.68 2.43
CA GLN A 372 12.08 -2.54 1.24
C GLN A 372 11.93 -1.17 0.57
N ILE A 373 10.73 -0.59 0.62
CA ILE A 373 10.47 0.81 0.30
C ILE A 373 9.80 1.43 1.51
N HIS A 374 10.23 2.62 1.91
CA HIS A 374 9.57 3.40 2.96
C HIS A 374 9.64 4.88 2.59
N TYR A 375 8.59 5.65 2.88
CA TYR A 375 8.60 7.08 2.56
C TYR A 375 7.66 7.87 3.46
N THR A 376 8.01 9.13 3.70
CA THR A 376 7.31 10.00 4.65
C THR A 376 6.49 11.06 3.93
N TYR A 377 5.88 11.97 4.69
CA TYR A 377 5.21 13.16 4.15
C TYR A 377 6.17 14.18 3.53
N HIS A 378 7.46 14.08 3.84
CA HIS A 378 8.48 14.98 3.33
C HIS A 378 9.24 14.30 2.19
N PRO A 379 9.76 15.08 1.22
CA PRO A 379 10.64 14.54 0.20
C PRO A 379 11.84 13.82 0.83
N ASP A 380 11.92 12.50 0.65
CA ASP A 380 13.07 11.68 1.00
C ASP A 380 13.89 11.38 -0.26
N LEU A 381 15.20 11.64 -0.18
CA LEU A 381 16.13 11.38 -1.28
C LEU A 381 16.57 9.92 -1.36
N SER A 382 16.24 9.08 -0.38
CA SER A 382 16.44 7.62 -0.46
C SER A 382 15.61 7.01 -1.59
N PHE A 383 14.43 7.57 -1.85
CA PHE A 383 13.55 7.18 -2.96
C PHE A 383 13.17 8.41 -3.79
N PRO A 384 14.05 8.91 -4.68
CA PRO A 384 13.82 10.16 -5.41
C PRO A 384 12.51 10.21 -6.22
N ILE A 385 12.06 9.06 -6.73
CA ILE A 385 10.77 8.95 -7.44
C ILE A 385 9.60 9.21 -6.50
N MET A 386 9.72 8.87 -5.22
CA MET A 386 8.72 9.12 -4.18
C MET A 386 8.91 10.46 -3.46
N ALA A 387 9.92 11.26 -3.83
CA ALA A 387 10.26 12.54 -3.20
C ALA A 387 9.35 13.71 -3.64
N HIS A 388 8.06 13.44 -3.84
CA HIS A 388 7.07 14.41 -4.27
C HIS A 388 5.77 14.26 -3.47
N GLY A 389 4.99 15.34 -3.36
CA GLY A 389 3.75 15.34 -2.58
C GLY A 389 3.95 15.65 -1.10
N VAL A 390 2.83 15.86 -0.40
CA VAL A 390 2.73 16.12 1.06
C VAL A 390 1.72 15.18 1.72
N THR A 391 1.36 14.11 1.02
CA THR A 391 0.42 13.05 1.39
C THR A 391 1.09 11.71 1.13
N ARG A 392 0.58 10.61 1.70
CA ARG A 392 1.09 9.25 1.42
C ARG A 392 0.02 8.21 1.69
N THR A 393 -0.08 7.23 0.80
CA THR A 393 -0.85 6.00 0.99
C THR A 393 -0.28 4.93 0.07
N ALA A 394 0.57 4.05 0.61
CA ALA A 394 1.14 2.91 -0.14
C ALA A 394 0.08 1.83 -0.36
N ILE A 395 -0.14 1.46 -1.62
CA ILE A 395 -1.03 0.38 -2.03
C ILE A 395 -0.20 -0.59 -2.89
N ALA A 396 -0.24 -1.89 -2.56
CA ALA A 396 0.33 -2.91 -3.43
C ALA A 396 -0.53 -3.06 -4.69
N GLY A 397 0.12 -3.12 -5.84
CA GLY A 397 -0.48 -3.62 -7.08
C GLY A 397 0.30 -4.83 -7.59
N PRO A 398 -0.02 -5.37 -8.77
CA PRO A 398 0.54 -6.65 -9.19
C PRO A 398 2.00 -6.53 -9.63
N VAL A 399 2.79 -7.59 -9.42
CA VAL A 399 3.99 -7.82 -10.22
C VAL A 399 3.56 -8.22 -11.63
N TYR A 400 3.88 -7.39 -12.62
CA TYR A 400 3.44 -7.64 -13.98
C TYR A 400 4.13 -8.88 -14.56
N ARG A 401 3.38 -9.98 -14.62
CA ARG A 401 3.80 -11.25 -15.24
C ARG A 401 2.67 -11.78 -16.12
N TYR A 402 2.89 -11.67 -17.42
CA TYR A 402 1.88 -12.07 -18.40
C TYR A 402 2.55 -12.81 -19.55
N ASP A 403 2.30 -14.12 -19.62
CA ASP A 403 2.85 -15.03 -20.64
C ASP A 403 1.94 -15.20 -21.87
N GLY A 404 0.77 -14.54 -21.88
CA GLY A 404 -0.20 -14.61 -22.97
C GLY A 404 0.11 -13.70 -24.17
N ASP A 405 -0.75 -13.76 -25.18
CA ASP A 405 -0.71 -12.90 -26.38
C ASP A 405 -1.91 -11.94 -26.46
N GLY A 406 -2.50 -11.60 -25.31
CA GLY A 406 -3.63 -10.69 -25.19
C GLY A 406 -3.41 -9.33 -25.85
N GLU A 407 -4.50 -8.75 -26.36
CA GLU A 407 -4.48 -7.50 -27.13
C GLU A 407 -3.90 -6.31 -26.34
N HIS A 408 -3.97 -6.36 -25.02
CA HIS A 408 -3.55 -5.30 -24.12
C HIS A 408 -2.31 -5.66 -23.29
N ALA A 409 -1.57 -6.71 -23.67
CA ALA A 409 -0.32 -7.09 -23.02
C ALA A 409 0.69 -5.93 -23.02
N PHE A 410 1.25 -5.61 -21.85
CA PHE A 410 2.28 -4.58 -21.71
C PHE A 410 3.54 -4.97 -22.47
N PRO A 411 4.35 -3.98 -22.89
CA PRO A 411 5.67 -4.23 -23.44
C PRO A 411 6.52 -5.15 -22.54
N GLU A 412 7.38 -5.98 -23.13
CA GLU A 412 8.26 -6.93 -22.44
C GLU A 412 9.07 -6.30 -21.29
N ALA A 413 9.37 -5.01 -21.35
CA ALA A 413 10.07 -4.28 -20.30
C ALA A 413 9.31 -4.20 -18.95
N TYR A 414 8.00 -4.45 -18.95
CA TYR A 414 7.19 -4.52 -17.72
C TYR A 414 7.24 -5.88 -17.04
N GLN A 415 7.72 -6.94 -17.71
CA GLN A 415 7.80 -8.26 -17.10
C GLN A 415 8.69 -8.21 -15.85
N GLY A 416 8.15 -8.69 -14.72
CA GLY A 416 8.82 -8.64 -13.42
C GLY A 416 8.88 -7.24 -12.80
N GLN A 417 8.09 -6.27 -13.26
CA GLN A 417 7.93 -4.98 -12.58
C GLN A 417 6.78 -5.06 -11.58
N PHE A 418 7.06 -4.82 -10.31
CA PHE A 418 6.05 -4.49 -9.31
C PHE A 418 5.41 -3.13 -9.65
N LEU A 419 4.09 -3.11 -9.76
CA LEU A 419 3.30 -1.92 -10.04
C LEU A 419 2.78 -1.32 -8.74
N MET A 420 3.63 -0.56 -8.05
CA MET A 420 3.27 0.14 -6.82
C MET A 420 2.23 1.23 -7.11
N LEU A 421 1.12 1.22 -6.37
CA LEU A 421 0.09 2.25 -6.44
C LEU A 421 0.27 3.25 -5.29
N GLU A 422 0.10 4.53 -5.60
CA GLU A 422 0.12 5.61 -4.62
C GLU A 422 -1.25 6.32 -4.62
N PHE A 423 -2.08 5.93 -3.66
CA PHE A 423 -3.47 6.36 -3.60
C PHE A 423 -3.59 7.88 -3.44
N SER A 424 -2.80 8.45 -2.52
CA SER A 424 -2.89 9.85 -2.13
C SER A 424 -2.28 10.83 -3.15
N ARG A 425 -1.41 10.34 -4.03
CA ARG A 425 -0.67 11.09 -5.06
C ARG A 425 -1.14 10.76 -6.47
N ASN A 426 -2.13 9.89 -6.62
CA ASN A 426 -2.77 9.54 -7.88
C ASN A 426 -1.78 9.02 -8.93
N SER A 427 -0.87 8.14 -8.51
CA SER A 427 0.22 7.66 -9.36
C SER A 427 0.42 6.15 -9.26
N MET A 428 1.05 5.61 -10.31
CA MET A 428 1.67 4.30 -10.31
C MET A 428 3.18 4.47 -10.45
N VAL A 429 3.94 3.66 -9.75
CA VAL A 429 5.40 3.59 -9.82
C VAL A 429 5.79 2.15 -10.12
N THR A 430 6.67 1.97 -11.09
CA THR A 430 7.19 0.65 -11.46
C THR A 430 8.51 0.40 -10.75
N VAL A 431 8.65 -0.78 -10.15
CA VAL A 431 9.85 -1.19 -9.42
C VAL A 431 10.25 -2.59 -9.89
N PRO A 432 11.48 -2.82 -10.37
CA PRO A 432 11.89 -4.18 -10.72
C PRO A 432 11.85 -5.09 -9.51
N PHE A 433 11.27 -6.28 -9.68
CA PHE A 433 11.18 -7.30 -8.64
C PHE A 433 11.99 -8.53 -9.05
N ASP A 434 12.94 -8.92 -8.20
CA ASP A 434 13.74 -10.12 -8.35
C ASP A 434 13.05 -11.28 -7.62
N ALA A 435 12.50 -12.22 -8.39
CA ALA A 435 11.81 -13.40 -7.86
C ALA A 435 12.77 -14.41 -7.22
N GLU A 436 14.05 -14.45 -7.58
CA GLU A 436 14.98 -15.41 -6.97
C GLU A 436 15.29 -15.04 -5.51
N THR A 437 15.36 -13.73 -5.24
CA THR A 437 15.68 -13.20 -3.91
C THR A 437 14.49 -12.60 -3.17
N ALA A 438 13.33 -12.48 -3.82
CA ALA A 438 12.15 -11.77 -3.32
C ALA A 438 12.49 -10.31 -2.90
N THR A 439 13.11 -9.57 -3.81
CA THR A 439 13.58 -8.20 -3.52
C THR A 439 13.23 -7.19 -4.61
N LEU A 440 12.89 -5.97 -4.19
CA LEU A 440 12.65 -4.80 -5.02
C LEU A 440 13.97 -4.06 -5.30
N ASP A 441 14.29 -3.83 -6.57
CA ASP A 441 15.41 -2.95 -6.97
C ASP A 441 14.96 -1.48 -6.93
N THR A 442 15.05 -0.90 -5.74
CA THR A 442 14.63 0.48 -5.50
C THR A 442 15.53 1.52 -6.18
N SER A 443 16.73 1.12 -6.64
CA SER A 443 17.62 2.00 -7.41
C SER A 443 17.17 2.22 -8.85
N ALA A 444 16.28 1.35 -9.34
CA ALA A 444 15.75 1.33 -10.69
C ALA A 444 14.25 1.65 -10.76
N MET A 445 13.69 2.27 -9.72
CA MET A 445 12.30 2.75 -9.72
C MET A 445 12.07 3.76 -10.85
N LEU A 446 10.93 3.68 -11.49
CA LEU A 446 10.52 4.60 -12.55
C LEU A 446 9.08 5.06 -12.35
N PRO A 447 8.77 6.31 -12.73
CA PRO A 447 7.37 6.74 -12.79
C PRO A 447 6.62 5.85 -13.79
N GLY A 448 5.45 5.36 -13.40
CA GLY A 448 4.54 4.61 -14.26
C GLY A 448 3.45 5.51 -14.86
N ALA A 449 2.21 5.02 -14.84
CA ALA A 449 1.05 5.81 -15.26
C ALA A 449 0.85 7.00 -14.30
N LEU A 450 0.89 8.21 -14.86
CA LEU A 450 0.74 9.46 -14.11
C LEU A 450 -0.44 10.27 -14.67
N GLY A 451 -1.25 10.84 -13.77
CA GLY A 451 -2.18 11.93 -14.09
C GLY A 451 -3.61 11.53 -14.49
N SER A 452 -3.89 10.25 -14.75
CA SER A 452 -5.26 9.76 -15.06
C SER A 452 -5.86 8.84 -13.99
N LEU A 453 -5.05 8.36 -13.04
CA LEU A 453 -5.57 7.65 -11.86
C LEU A 453 -6.16 8.65 -10.87
N THR A 454 -7.08 8.20 -10.02
CA THR A 454 -7.64 9.03 -8.93
C THR A 454 -7.97 8.15 -7.74
N GLY A 455 -7.11 8.17 -6.72
CA GLY A 455 -7.16 7.25 -5.60
C GLY A 455 -7.11 5.79 -6.05
N PRO A 456 -6.10 5.35 -6.84
CA PRO A 456 -5.97 3.94 -7.19
C PRO A 456 -5.84 3.12 -5.91
N ILE A 457 -6.80 2.23 -5.67
CA ILE A 457 -6.96 1.51 -4.39
C ILE A 457 -6.80 0.01 -4.55
N ASP A 458 -6.87 -0.49 -5.78
CA ASP A 458 -6.67 -1.89 -6.12
C ASP A 458 -6.34 -2.03 -7.62
N ALA A 459 -5.61 -3.08 -7.98
CA ALA A 459 -5.35 -3.43 -9.36
C ALA A 459 -5.06 -4.93 -9.57
N THR A 460 -5.49 -5.47 -10.71
CA THR A 460 -5.25 -6.86 -11.11
C THR A 460 -4.89 -6.96 -12.59
N ILE A 461 -4.24 -8.06 -12.99
CA ILE A 461 -3.91 -8.34 -14.40
C ILE A 461 -5.06 -9.16 -15.01
N GLY A 462 -5.68 -8.65 -16.07
CA GLY A 462 -6.73 -9.37 -16.80
C GLY A 462 -6.19 -10.42 -17.78
N PRO A 463 -7.04 -11.34 -18.26
CA PRO A 463 -6.65 -12.37 -19.24
C PRO A 463 -6.21 -11.80 -20.60
N ASP A 464 -6.59 -10.54 -20.90
CA ASP A 464 -6.19 -9.80 -22.09
C ASP A 464 -4.83 -9.08 -21.95
N GLY A 465 -4.20 -9.19 -20.79
CA GLY A 465 -2.89 -8.62 -20.46
C GLY A 465 -2.93 -7.16 -19.98
N ALA A 466 -4.11 -6.53 -19.90
CA ALA A 466 -4.27 -5.21 -19.31
C ALA A 466 -4.16 -5.25 -17.78
N VAL A 467 -3.82 -4.11 -17.16
CA VAL A 467 -3.91 -3.94 -15.70
C VAL A 467 -5.19 -3.18 -15.39
N TYR A 468 -6.15 -3.84 -14.77
CA TYR A 468 -7.42 -3.26 -14.35
C TYR A 468 -7.23 -2.57 -13.00
N VAL A 469 -7.84 -1.40 -12.82
CA VAL A 469 -7.64 -0.56 -11.64
C VAL A 469 -8.98 -0.07 -11.11
N ALA A 470 -9.19 -0.27 -9.81
CA ALA A 470 -10.24 0.41 -9.06
C ALA A 470 -9.72 1.78 -8.61
N ASN A 471 -10.36 2.84 -9.07
CA ASN A 471 -10.09 4.20 -8.62
C ASN A 471 -11.17 4.59 -7.60
N TYR A 472 -10.77 4.83 -6.35
CA TYR A 472 -11.66 5.23 -5.27
C TYR A 472 -12.30 6.60 -5.52
N GLY A 473 -11.59 7.48 -6.21
CA GLY A 473 -11.99 8.87 -6.43
C GLY A 473 -11.37 9.83 -5.42
N ALA A 474 -11.96 11.01 -5.25
CA ALA A 474 -11.43 12.04 -4.37
C ALA A 474 -11.99 11.93 -2.94
N GLY A 475 -11.09 11.94 -1.96
CA GLY A 475 -11.42 11.95 -0.53
C GLY A 475 -11.40 10.55 0.11
N PHE A 476 -11.90 10.48 1.34
CA PHE A 476 -12.05 9.26 2.13
C PHE A 476 -13.52 9.11 2.51
N TYR A 477 -14.06 7.89 2.44
CA TYR A 477 -15.45 7.53 2.75
C TYR A 477 -16.51 8.29 1.92
N ASN A 478 -17.38 7.56 1.22
CA ASN A 478 -18.38 8.16 0.34
C ASN A 478 -17.72 9.07 -0.72
N ALA A 479 -16.60 8.59 -1.28
CA ALA A 479 -15.81 9.36 -2.22
C ALA A 479 -16.61 9.67 -3.48
N ALA A 480 -16.32 10.85 -4.05
CA ALA A 480 -16.89 11.26 -5.31
C ALA A 480 -15.94 10.88 -6.46
N GLY A 481 -16.51 10.38 -7.55
CA GLY A 481 -15.75 10.11 -8.79
C GLY A 481 -15.02 8.77 -8.78
N GLY A 482 -15.58 7.75 -8.12
CA GLY A 482 -15.11 6.38 -8.27
C GLY A 482 -15.20 5.92 -9.73
N SER A 483 -14.25 5.08 -10.15
CA SER A 483 -14.28 4.49 -11.50
C SER A 483 -13.56 3.15 -11.55
N ILE A 484 -13.95 2.31 -12.52
CA ILE A 484 -13.16 1.18 -12.97
C ILE A 484 -12.47 1.59 -14.26
N ALA A 485 -11.16 1.38 -14.32
CA ALA A 485 -10.33 1.67 -15.48
C ALA A 485 -9.47 0.46 -15.82
N ARG A 486 -8.83 0.51 -16.98
CA ARG A 486 -7.70 -0.36 -17.32
C ARG A 486 -6.54 0.46 -17.85
N ILE A 487 -5.34 0.01 -17.56
CA ILE A 487 -4.10 0.52 -18.11
C ILE A 487 -3.74 -0.39 -19.29
N VAL A 488 -3.41 0.20 -20.43
CA VAL A 488 -3.11 -0.52 -21.69
C VAL A 488 -1.90 0.09 -22.39
N PRO A 489 -1.23 -0.64 -23.31
CA PRO A 489 -0.16 -0.09 -24.13
C PRO A 489 -0.65 1.00 -25.08
N GLY A 490 0.11 2.08 -25.21
CA GLY A 490 -0.11 3.13 -26.20
C GLY A 490 -1.20 4.14 -25.84
N GLY A 491 -0.83 5.42 -25.82
CA GLY A 491 -1.73 6.57 -25.78
C GLY A 491 -0.96 7.88 -25.62
N PRO A 492 -1.60 9.06 -25.75
CA PRO A 492 -0.93 10.31 -25.39
C PRO A 492 -0.58 10.25 -23.89
N LEU A 493 0.67 10.54 -23.55
CA LEU A 493 1.05 10.90 -22.18
C LEU A 493 0.26 12.17 -21.79
N ASP A 494 -0.97 12.01 -21.29
CA ASP A 494 -1.75 13.09 -20.70
C ASP A 494 -1.24 13.33 -19.28
N GLY A 495 0.02 13.76 -19.20
CA GLY A 495 0.74 13.93 -17.95
C GLY A 495 2.16 14.35 -18.25
N VAL A 496 2.46 15.61 -17.97
CA VAL A 496 3.76 16.24 -18.13
C VAL A 496 4.79 15.46 -17.33
N LEU A 497 5.56 14.57 -17.98
CA LEU A 497 6.98 14.48 -17.63
C LEU A 497 7.49 15.92 -17.67
N PRO A 498 8.24 16.43 -16.68
CA PRO A 498 8.90 17.72 -16.80
C PRO A 498 9.99 17.63 -17.88
N THR A 499 9.58 17.52 -19.14
CA THR A 499 10.43 17.63 -20.31
C THR A 499 10.63 19.11 -20.54
N ASP A 500 11.88 19.52 -20.41
CA ASP A 500 12.46 20.73 -20.98
C ASP A 500 11.57 21.97 -20.94
N ALA A 501 11.86 22.84 -19.97
CA ALA A 501 11.58 24.26 -20.10
C ALA A 501 11.94 24.68 -21.53
N GLY A 502 10.90 24.96 -22.32
CA GLY A 502 11.05 25.35 -23.71
C GLY A 502 12.13 26.41 -23.82
N ALA A 503 13.04 26.22 -24.76
CA ALA A 503 14.03 27.19 -25.14
C ALA A 503 13.35 28.46 -25.63
N ASP A 504 12.95 29.32 -24.70
CA ASP A 504 12.72 30.73 -24.95
C ASP A 504 14.11 31.38 -24.95
N THR A 505 14.60 31.68 -26.13
CA THR A 505 15.95 32.21 -26.37
C THR A 505 16.15 33.65 -25.89
N ASP A 506 15.35 34.12 -24.92
CA ASP A 506 15.44 35.48 -24.38
C ASP A 506 15.06 35.59 -22.90
N ALA A 507 15.53 34.66 -22.05
CA ALA A 507 15.57 34.88 -20.61
C ALA A 507 16.78 34.18 -19.95
N THR A 508 17.72 34.99 -19.47
CA THR A 508 18.87 34.53 -18.69
C THR A 508 18.48 34.32 -17.23
N ALA A 509 17.97 33.14 -16.86
CA ALA A 509 18.03 32.47 -15.53
C ALA A 509 16.95 31.35 -15.45
N PRO A 510 17.28 30.10 -15.04
CA PRO A 510 17.62 29.82 -13.64
C PRO A 510 18.69 28.72 -13.48
N ILE A 511 19.95 29.11 -13.30
CA ILE A 511 21.02 28.22 -12.77
C ILE A 511 21.53 28.74 -11.41
N ALA A 512 20.87 29.73 -10.81
CA ALA A 512 21.35 30.40 -9.61
C ALA A 512 20.79 29.83 -8.28
N LEU A 513 19.78 28.94 -8.28
CA LEU A 513 19.15 28.53 -7.02
C LEU A 513 19.84 27.32 -6.35
N ALA A 514 20.49 26.44 -7.11
CA ALA A 514 21.24 25.30 -6.55
C ALA A 514 22.59 25.71 -5.94
N ALA A 515 23.17 26.86 -6.33
CA ALA A 515 24.45 27.33 -5.81
C ALA A 515 24.32 28.26 -4.58
N ALA A 516 23.11 28.72 -4.24
CA ALA A 516 22.88 29.61 -3.09
C ALA A 516 22.62 28.87 -1.78
N ALA A 517 22.17 27.61 -1.83
CA ALA A 517 21.92 26.79 -0.64
C ALA A 517 23.23 26.36 0.07
N LEU A 518 24.38 26.37 -0.61
CA LEU A 518 25.66 25.97 -0.02
C LEU A 518 26.44 27.13 0.64
N LEU A 519 25.94 28.37 0.65
CA LEU A 519 26.66 29.52 1.22
C LEU A 519 25.99 30.20 2.43
N VAL A 520 24.82 29.74 2.87
CA VAL A 520 24.11 30.32 4.04
C VAL A 520 24.57 29.73 5.38
N LEU A 521 25.38 28.67 5.37
CA LEU A 521 25.89 28.03 6.60
C LEU A 521 27.13 28.69 7.25
N LEU A 522 27.54 29.90 6.87
CA LEU A 522 28.81 30.47 7.39
C LEU A 522 28.76 31.83 8.10
N PHE A 523 27.61 32.52 8.26
CA PHE A 523 27.59 33.76 9.08
C PHE A 523 26.26 34.00 9.82
N PRO A 524 26.25 34.13 11.16
CA PRO A 524 25.05 34.49 11.90
C PRO A 524 24.89 36.01 11.95
N THR A 525 23.69 36.53 11.64
CA THR A 525 23.36 37.92 11.97
C THR A 525 22.02 38.02 12.68
N ARG A 526 22.11 38.50 13.93
CA ARG A 526 21.04 39.07 14.76
C ARG A 526 20.19 40.08 13.96
N SER A 527 18.90 40.22 14.31
CA SER A 527 18.35 41.40 15.03
C SER A 527 16.81 41.50 15.01
N ARG A 528 16.24 41.63 16.23
CA ARG A 528 15.19 42.57 16.69
C ARG A 528 13.77 42.61 16.09
N GLU A 529 12.81 42.33 16.98
CA GLU A 529 11.56 43.05 17.34
C GLU A 529 10.94 44.04 16.33
N LEU A 530 9.61 43.91 16.13
CA LEU A 530 8.63 44.94 16.52
C LEU A 530 7.17 44.45 16.36
N ILE A 531 6.46 44.46 17.50
CA ILE A 531 5.01 44.48 17.79
C ILE A 531 4.16 43.30 17.33
#